data_AF-A0ABD0ZZ77-F1
#
_entry.id   AF-A0ABD0ZZ77-F1
#
_cell.length_a   1.000
_cell.length_b   1.000
_cell.length_c   1.000
_cell.angle_alpha   90.00
_cell.angle_beta   90.00
_cell.angle_gamma   90.00
#
_symmetry.space_group_name_H-M   'P 1'
#
loop_
_entity.id
_entity.type
_entity.pdbx_description
1 polymer ?
#
loop_
_entity_poly.entity_id
_entity_poly.type
_entity_poly.pdbx_seq_one_letter_code
_entity_poly.pdbx_strand_id
1 'polypeptide(L)'
;MSTTKKIFGFMLLMITTFTVLLSCCSATVYKVGDSDGWTAKDGIYRHWAEGKEFHVGDSLVFEYDRNFNDVTQVSGALELEYCDSSSPKAVYNTGHDVVALKEPGYHHFMSSNHSQCVSGQRLEVLVVHDPSLPTPPPLPRKILPLGKIYTVGDSKGWNVYDSDFYNKWSEEKEFHVGDSLLFKYNNEVNNVLEISGDLEFKACDPTSPVAVHKTGHDLVRLTEPGVHYFISSKTGHCEAGLKLRVVVSVSKLSPIDRLIRWLRTLIPHHH
;
A
#
# COMPACT_ATOMS: atom_id res chain seq x y z
N MET A 1 12.62 -54.03 -42.39
CA MET A 1 11.69 -53.91 -41.24
C MET A 1 12.31 -53.34 -39.96
N SER A 2 13.64 -53.35 -39.79
CA SER A 2 14.34 -52.82 -38.59
C SER A 2 14.53 -51.29 -38.62
N THR A 3 14.87 -50.71 -39.79
CA THR A 3 15.16 -49.28 -39.94
C THR A 3 13.93 -48.39 -39.77
N THR A 4 12.77 -48.83 -40.27
CA THR A 4 11.50 -48.09 -40.20
C THR A 4 10.98 -47.97 -38.77
N LYS A 5 11.16 -49.01 -37.94
CA LYS A 5 10.81 -48.99 -36.51
C LYS A 5 11.69 -48.02 -35.70
N LYS A 6 12.97 -47.91 -36.05
CA LYS A 6 13.90 -46.96 -35.42
C LYS A 6 13.56 -45.51 -35.74
N ILE A 7 13.17 -45.21 -36.98
CA ILE A 7 12.74 -43.86 -37.40
C ILE A 7 11.43 -43.46 -36.72
N PHE A 8 10.45 -44.37 -36.65
CA PHE A 8 9.20 -44.13 -35.90
C PHE A 8 9.46 -43.90 -34.41
N GLY A 9 10.37 -44.65 -33.80
CA GLY A 9 10.76 -44.45 -32.40
C GLY A 9 11.44 -43.10 -32.16
N PHE A 10 12.33 -42.68 -33.06
CA PHE A 10 13.00 -41.37 -32.96
C PHE A 10 12.03 -40.20 -33.16
N MET A 11 11.10 -40.31 -34.11
CA MET A 11 10.05 -39.31 -34.34
C MET A 11 9.10 -39.21 -33.15
N LEU A 12 8.70 -40.34 -32.55
CA LEU A 12 7.85 -40.35 -31.35
C LEU A 12 8.57 -39.72 -30.14
N LEU A 13 9.87 -39.97 -29.99
CA LEU A 13 10.72 -39.38 -28.93
C LEU A 13 10.93 -37.87 -29.11
N MET A 14 11.07 -37.41 -30.36
CA MET A 14 11.17 -35.97 -30.68
C MET A 14 9.84 -35.25 -30.46
N ILE A 15 8.71 -35.87 -30.78
CA ILE A 15 7.37 -35.30 -30.54
C ILE A 15 7.08 -35.22 -29.04
N THR A 16 7.42 -36.25 -28.25
CA THR A 16 7.20 -36.22 -26.79
C THR A 16 8.11 -35.22 -26.09
N THR A 17 9.38 -35.11 -26.48
CA THR A 17 10.30 -34.08 -25.95
C THR A 17 9.86 -32.66 -26.32
N PHE A 18 9.32 -32.45 -27.53
CA PHE A 18 8.75 -31.16 -27.93
C PHE A 18 7.44 -30.81 -27.18
N THR A 19 6.60 -31.80 -26.83
CA THR A 19 5.42 -31.56 -25.98
C THR A 19 5.76 -31.29 -24.51
N VAL A 20 6.84 -31.86 -23.98
CA VAL A 20 7.29 -31.63 -22.59
C VAL A 20 7.95 -30.24 -22.44
N LEU A 21 8.55 -29.71 -23.50
CA LEU A 21 9.08 -28.34 -23.55
C LEU A 21 7.99 -27.26 -23.72
N LEU A 22 6.73 -27.66 -23.91
CA LEU A 22 5.56 -26.78 -24.05
C LEU A 22 4.80 -26.57 -22.72
N SER A 23 5.44 -26.76 -21.56
CA SER A 23 4.96 -26.19 -20.30
C SER A 23 5.18 -24.67 -20.33
N CYS A 24 4.43 -24.01 -21.20
CA CYS A 24 4.45 -22.57 -21.41
C CYS A 24 3.90 -21.89 -20.14
N CYS A 25 4.61 -20.86 -19.66
CA CYS A 25 4.17 -19.95 -18.61
C CYS A 25 2.79 -19.35 -18.98
N SER A 26 1.69 -19.99 -18.58
CA SER A 26 0.35 -19.48 -18.84
C SER A 26 -0.01 -18.47 -17.75
N ALA A 27 -0.10 -17.21 -18.12
CA ALA A 27 -0.70 -16.18 -17.27
C ALA A 27 -2.22 -16.42 -17.15
N THR A 28 -2.73 -16.41 -15.93
CA THR A 28 -4.15 -16.50 -15.63
C THR A 28 -4.76 -15.11 -15.55
N VAL A 29 -5.99 -14.96 -16.05
CA VAL A 29 -6.76 -13.71 -15.97
C VAL A 29 -7.92 -13.92 -15.00
N TYR A 30 -7.97 -13.09 -13.95
CA TYR A 30 -9.00 -13.16 -12.91
C TYR A 30 -9.94 -11.96 -13.02
N LYS A 31 -11.23 -12.22 -13.22
CA LYS A 31 -12.26 -11.18 -13.12
C LYS A 31 -12.57 -10.91 -11.65
N VAL A 32 -12.29 -9.69 -11.19
CA VAL A 32 -12.47 -9.30 -9.79
C VAL A 32 -13.95 -9.19 -9.45
N GLY A 33 -14.39 -9.91 -8.41
CA GLY A 33 -15.78 -9.97 -7.98
C GLY A 33 -16.68 -10.87 -8.85
N ASP A 34 -16.11 -11.63 -9.79
CA ASP A 34 -16.83 -12.53 -10.70
C ASP A 34 -18.03 -11.83 -11.40
N SER A 35 -19.28 -12.20 -11.11
CA SER A 35 -20.47 -11.57 -11.68
C SER A 35 -20.85 -10.23 -11.03
N ASP A 36 -20.42 -10.01 -9.78
CA ASP A 36 -20.70 -8.77 -9.04
C ASP A 36 -19.82 -7.61 -9.55
N GLY A 37 -18.66 -7.91 -10.12
CA GLY A 37 -17.69 -6.91 -10.59
C GLY A 37 -17.05 -6.12 -9.45
N TRP A 38 -16.49 -4.95 -9.78
CA TRP A 38 -15.86 -4.04 -8.84
C TRP A 38 -16.87 -3.01 -8.30
N THR A 39 -17.58 -3.39 -7.23
CA THR A 39 -18.58 -2.58 -6.53
C THR A 39 -18.35 -2.53 -5.01
N ALA A 40 -18.93 -1.55 -4.33
CA ALA A 40 -18.92 -1.46 -2.88
C ALA A 40 -19.93 -2.40 -2.25
N LYS A 41 -19.42 -3.49 -1.68
CA LYS A 41 -20.20 -4.44 -0.89
C LYS A 41 -19.23 -5.21 0.00
N ASP A 42 -19.52 -5.22 1.29
CA ASP A 42 -18.60 -5.72 2.30
C ASP A 42 -18.36 -7.24 2.17
N GLY A 43 -17.14 -7.66 2.45
CA GLY A 43 -16.72 -9.06 2.54
C GLY A 43 -16.57 -9.83 1.23
N ILE A 44 -17.10 -9.39 0.08
CA ILE A 44 -17.07 -10.23 -1.13
C ILE A 44 -15.68 -10.36 -1.76
N TYR A 45 -14.80 -9.37 -1.70
CA TYR A 45 -13.44 -9.54 -2.25
C TYR A 45 -12.58 -10.52 -1.46
N ARG A 46 -12.80 -10.64 -0.15
CA ARG A 46 -12.14 -11.67 0.66
C ARG A 46 -12.59 -13.07 0.23
N HIS A 47 -13.90 -13.27 0.13
CA HIS A 47 -14.47 -14.55 -0.34
C HIS A 47 -14.12 -14.85 -1.80
N TRP A 48 -14.06 -13.83 -2.64
CA TRP A 48 -13.62 -13.95 -4.02
C TRP A 48 -12.15 -14.39 -4.09
N ALA A 49 -11.27 -13.87 -3.24
CA ALA A 49 -9.87 -14.27 -3.23
C ALA A 49 -9.61 -15.65 -2.60
N GLU A 50 -10.56 -16.19 -1.83
CA GLU A 50 -10.41 -17.51 -1.18
C GLU A 50 -10.14 -18.63 -2.21
N GLY A 51 -9.09 -19.41 -1.96
CA GLY A 51 -8.68 -20.53 -2.81
C GLY A 51 -8.03 -20.14 -4.13
N LYS A 52 -7.84 -18.85 -4.42
CA LYS A 52 -7.09 -18.37 -5.59
C LYS A 52 -5.62 -18.20 -5.22
N GLU A 53 -4.75 -18.63 -6.13
CA GLU A 53 -3.30 -18.41 -6.05
C GLU A 53 -2.86 -17.56 -7.23
N PHE A 54 -2.37 -16.36 -6.95
CA PHE A 54 -1.97 -15.39 -7.96
C PHE A 54 -0.47 -15.48 -8.20
N HIS A 55 -0.07 -15.52 -9.46
CA HIS A 55 1.32 -15.64 -9.86
C HIS A 55 1.81 -14.39 -10.60
N VAL A 56 3.11 -14.16 -10.56
CA VAL A 56 3.72 -13.15 -11.44
C VAL A 56 3.43 -13.50 -12.90
N GLY A 57 2.87 -12.54 -13.64
CA GLY A 57 2.39 -12.69 -15.01
C GLY A 57 0.86 -12.71 -15.11
N ASP A 58 0.15 -13.10 -14.05
CA ASP A 58 -1.30 -13.09 -14.01
C ASP A 58 -1.87 -11.66 -14.12
N SER A 59 -3.16 -11.54 -14.42
CA SER A 59 -3.84 -10.25 -14.53
C SER A 59 -5.16 -10.22 -13.79
N LEU A 60 -5.48 -9.08 -13.20
CA LEU A 60 -6.78 -8.79 -12.62
C LEU A 60 -7.60 -7.92 -13.57
N VAL A 61 -8.85 -8.28 -13.81
CA VAL A 61 -9.80 -7.50 -14.61
C VAL A 61 -10.84 -6.89 -13.69
N PHE A 62 -10.89 -5.56 -13.66
CA PHE A 62 -11.84 -4.79 -12.89
C PHE A 62 -12.91 -4.20 -13.82
N GLU A 63 -14.16 -4.60 -13.62
CA GLU A 63 -15.32 -4.07 -14.34
C GLU A 63 -16.21 -3.28 -13.39
N TYR A 64 -16.50 -2.03 -13.74
CA TYR A 64 -17.28 -1.12 -12.88
C TYR A 64 -17.84 0.09 -13.66
N ASP A 65 -18.81 0.78 -13.07
CA ASP A 65 -19.25 2.08 -13.58
C ASP A 65 -18.22 3.17 -13.28
N ARG A 66 -17.50 3.60 -14.31
CA ARG A 66 -16.44 4.62 -14.25
C ARG A 66 -16.92 6.01 -13.79
N ASN A 67 -18.22 6.26 -13.75
CA ASN A 67 -18.75 7.53 -13.24
C ASN A 67 -18.74 7.58 -11.70
N PHE A 68 -18.69 6.42 -11.04
CA PHE A 68 -18.78 6.32 -9.58
C PHE A 68 -17.51 5.76 -8.93
N ASN A 69 -16.74 4.97 -9.67
CA ASN A 69 -15.62 4.22 -9.15
C ASN A 69 -14.39 4.30 -10.06
N ASP A 70 -13.27 3.91 -9.48
CA ASP A 70 -11.97 3.68 -10.10
C ASP A 70 -11.32 2.46 -9.43
N VAL A 71 -10.10 2.15 -9.87
CA VAL A 71 -9.21 1.21 -9.18
C VAL A 71 -7.93 1.96 -8.85
N THR A 72 -7.69 2.18 -7.58
CA THR A 72 -6.46 2.78 -7.05
C THR A 72 -5.60 1.70 -6.40
N GLN A 73 -4.39 1.51 -6.92
CA GLN A 73 -3.39 0.64 -6.31
C GLN A 73 -2.59 1.43 -5.27
N VAL A 74 -2.48 0.89 -4.05
CA VAL A 74 -1.71 1.51 -2.96
C VAL A 74 -0.53 0.65 -2.52
N SER A 75 0.44 1.30 -1.87
CA SER A 75 1.72 0.69 -1.52
C SER A 75 1.63 -0.30 -0.37
N GLY A 76 0.62 -0.22 0.49
CA GLY A 76 0.56 -1.00 1.72
C GLY A 76 -0.84 -1.30 2.24
N ALA A 77 -0.87 -2.21 3.21
CA ALA A 77 -2.09 -2.65 3.89
C ALA A 77 -2.71 -1.54 4.76
N LEU A 78 -1.91 -0.57 5.24
CA LEU A 78 -2.43 0.54 6.05
C LEU A 78 -3.25 1.51 5.21
N GLU A 79 -2.75 1.88 4.03
CA GLU A 79 -3.49 2.71 3.08
C GLU A 79 -4.81 2.03 2.67
N LEU A 80 -4.79 0.70 2.51
CA LEU A 80 -5.97 -0.12 2.25
C LEU A 80 -6.94 -0.19 3.45
N GLU A 81 -6.42 -0.29 4.67
CA GLU A 81 -7.20 -0.38 5.91
C GLU A 81 -7.96 0.92 6.19
N TYR A 82 -7.29 2.06 5.97
CA TYR A 82 -7.83 3.41 6.22
C TYR A 82 -8.43 4.08 4.97
N CYS A 83 -8.42 3.40 3.82
CA CYS A 83 -8.93 3.94 2.57
C CYS A 83 -8.28 5.28 2.18
N ASP A 84 -6.95 5.36 2.33
CA ASP A 84 -6.15 6.53 1.99
C ASP A 84 -5.62 6.45 0.56
N SER A 85 -6.32 7.10 -0.36
CA SER A 85 -5.95 7.19 -1.77
C SER A 85 -5.07 8.41 -2.09
N SER A 86 -4.54 9.12 -1.09
CA SER A 86 -3.79 10.37 -1.29
C SER A 86 -2.45 10.20 -2.00
N SER A 87 -1.83 9.02 -1.87
CA SER A 87 -0.54 8.68 -2.49
C SER A 87 -0.62 7.37 -3.28
N PRO A 88 -1.35 7.35 -4.41
CA PRO A 88 -1.56 6.13 -5.18
C PRO A 88 -0.27 5.68 -5.88
N LYS A 89 -0.03 4.36 -5.90
CA LYS A 89 1.01 3.74 -6.76
C LYS A 89 0.58 3.79 -8.22
N ALA A 90 -0.72 3.58 -8.48
CA ALA A 90 -1.33 3.69 -9.80
C ALA A 90 -2.85 3.94 -9.66
N VAL A 91 -3.46 4.58 -10.66
CA VAL A 91 -4.90 4.79 -10.75
C VAL A 91 -5.38 4.35 -12.12
N TYR A 92 -6.44 3.55 -12.16
CA TYR A 92 -7.09 3.05 -13.37
C TYR A 92 -8.58 3.46 -13.34
N ASN A 93 -9.08 4.01 -14.43
CA ASN A 93 -10.37 4.72 -14.47
C ASN A 93 -11.16 4.50 -15.77
N THR A 94 -10.93 3.38 -16.47
CA THR A 94 -11.60 3.10 -17.75
C THR A 94 -12.99 2.49 -17.58
N GLY A 95 -13.27 1.88 -16.42
CA GLY A 95 -14.46 1.04 -16.19
C GLY A 95 -14.28 -0.43 -16.59
N HIS A 96 -13.19 -0.76 -17.28
CA HIS A 96 -12.79 -2.12 -17.65
C HIS A 96 -11.26 -2.22 -17.66
N ASP A 97 -10.64 -2.15 -16.49
CA ASP A 97 -9.19 -2.11 -16.34
C ASP A 97 -8.59 -3.50 -16.22
N VAL A 98 -7.45 -3.71 -16.89
CA VAL A 98 -6.67 -4.93 -16.79
C VAL A 98 -5.33 -4.60 -16.14
N VAL A 99 -5.09 -5.16 -14.95
CA VAL A 99 -3.89 -4.92 -14.15
C VAL A 99 -3.02 -6.18 -14.13
N ALA A 100 -1.86 -6.12 -14.77
CA ALA A 100 -0.88 -7.21 -14.74
C ALA A 100 -0.10 -7.24 -13.41
N LEU A 101 0.02 -8.42 -12.81
CA LEU A 101 0.76 -8.68 -11.58
C LEU A 101 2.22 -8.98 -11.94
N LYS A 102 3.06 -7.94 -11.92
CA LYS A 102 4.44 -7.99 -12.44
C LYS A 102 5.50 -8.35 -11.40
N GLU A 103 5.16 -8.24 -10.12
CA GLU A 103 6.07 -8.40 -9.00
C GLU A 103 5.46 -9.34 -7.97
N PRO A 104 6.25 -10.14 -7.24
CA PRO A 104 5.74 -10.92 -6.12
C PRO A 104 5.43 -10.00 -4.93
N GLY A 105 4.60 -10.49 -4.02
CA GLY A 105 4.25 -9.82 -2.77
C GLY A 105 2.80 -9.41 -2.69
N TYR A 106 2.46 -8.58 -1.70
CA TYR A 106 1.10 -8.10 -1.50
C TYR A 106 0.81 -6.92 -2.43
N HIS A 107 -0.31 -7.00 -3.13
CA HIS A 107 -0.86 -5.92 -3.94
C HIS A 107 -2.21 -5.50 -3.35
N HIS A 108 -2.36 -4.19 -3.14
CA HIS A 108 -3.53 -3.60 -2.50
C HIS A 108 -4.26 -2.70 -3.50
N PHE A 109 -5.56 -2.92 -3.66
CA PHE A 109 -6.42 -2.20 -4.59
C PHE A 109 -7.66 -1.69 -3.87
N MET A 110 -8.10 -0.47 -4.16
CA MET A 110 -9.32 0.10 -3.58
C MET A 110 -9.96 1.13 -4.50
N SER A 111 -11.23 1.45 -4.25
CA SER A 111 -11.83 2.65 -4.82
C SER A 111 -11.23 3.88 -4.12
N SER A 112 -10.86 4.92 -4.87
CA SER A 112 -10.42 6.20 -4.30
C SER A 112 -11.58 6.96 -3.65
N ASN A 113 -12.83 6.58 -3.96
CA ASN A 113 -13.99 7.06 -3.23
C ASN A 113 -13.99 6.46 -1.82
N HIS A 114 -13.66 7.31 -0.84
CA HIS A 114 -13.53 6.90 0.57
C HIS A 114 -14.77 6.16 1.10
N SER A 115 -15.98 6.62 0.75
CA SER A 115 -17.22 5.97 1.21
C SER A 115 -17.40 4.56 0.65
N GLN A 116 -16.97 4.33 -0.60
CA GLN A 116 -17.06 3.03 -1.27
C GLN A 116 -16.00 2.06 -0.73
N CYS A 117 -14.77 2.53 -0.55
CA CYS A 117 -13.71 1.73 0.06
C CYS A 117 -14.06 1.30 1.49
N VAL A 118 -14.58 2.21 2.32
CA VAL A 118 -15.05 1.90 3.69
C VAL A 118 -16.21 0.91 3.67
N SER A 119 -17.04 0.95 2.62
CA SER A 119 -18.12 -0.03 2.38
C SER A 119 -17.64 -1.36 1.80
N GLY A 120 -16.32 -1.59 1.77
CA GLY A 120 -15.72 -2.86 1.40
C GLY A 120 -15.18 -2.92 -0.04
N GLN A 121 -15.18 -1.83 -0.81
CA GLN A 121 -14.60 -1.79 -2.16
C GLN A 121 -13.06 -1.74 -2.14
N ARG A 122 -12.46 -2.81 -1.63
CA ARG A 122 -11.03 -2.98 -1.44
C ARG A 122 -10.62 -4.45 -1.52
N LEU A 123 -9.44 -4.71 -2.04
CA LEU A 123 -8.90 -6.04 -2.31
C LEU A 123 -7.40 -6.07 -1.99
N GLU A 124 -6.99 -7.11 -1.27
CA GLU A 124 -5.60 -7.50 -1.10
C GLU A 124 -5.39 -8.85 -1.80
N VAL A 125 -4.33 -8.96 -2.61
CA VAL A 125 -3.90 -10.23 -3.20
C VAL A 125 -2.42 -10.46 -2.90
N LEU A 126 -2.08 -11.71 -2.60
CA LEU A 126 -0.69 -12.15 -2.48
C LEU A 126 -0.26 -12.80 -3.80
N VAL A 127 0.74 -12.20 -4.44
CA VAL A 127 1.32 -12.70 -5.69
C VAL A 127 2.59 -13.48 -5.38
N VAL A 128 2.68 -14.71 -5.87
CA VAL A 128 3.84 -15.59 -5.68
C VAL A 128 4.64 -15.78 -6.98
N HIS A 129 5.87 -16.25 -6.84
CA HIS A 129 6.68 -16.70 -7.99
C HIS A 129 6.34 -18.15 -8.35
N ASP A 130 6.73 -18.56 -9.57
CA ASP A 130 6.50 -19.85 -10.23
C ASP A 130 6.41 -21.09 -9.27
N PRO A 131 5.35 -21.92 -9.39
CA PRO A 131 5.08 -23.08 -8.53
C PRO A 131 6.10 -24.23 -8.62
N SER A 132 7.07 -24.16 -9.54
CA SER A 132 8.19 -25.12 -9.59
C SER A 132 9.23 -24.93 -8.48
N LEU A 133 9.18 -23.80 -7.76
CA LEU A 133 10.00 -23.56 -6.57
C LEU A 133 9.22 -23.97 -5.31
N PRO A 134 9.85 -24.71 -4.38
CA PRO A 134 9.24 -24.98 -3.08
C PRO A 134 8.79 -23.65 -2.48
N THR A 135 7.54 -23.58 -2.01
CA THR A 135 7.04 -22.41 -1.27
C THR A 135 8.10 -22.09 -0.22
N PRO A 136 8.80 -20.94 -0.30
CA PRO A 136 9.67 -20.57 0.79
C PRO A 136 8.81 -20.59 2.04
N PRO A 137 9.26 -21.18 3.16
CA PRO A 137 8.52 -21.07 4.42
C PRO A 137 8.15 -19.59 4.56
N PRO A 138 6.88 -19.27 4.89
CA PRO A 138 6.40 -17.90 4.90
C PRO A 138 7.48 -17.08 5.56
N LEU A 139 8.09 -16.15 4.80
CA LEU A 139 9.24 -15.38 5.30
C LEU A 139 8.81 -14.96 6.70
N PRO A 140 9.57 -15.33 7.76
CA PRO A 140 9.19 -14.94 9.11
C PRO A 140 8.94 -13.46 8.98
N ARG A 141 7.67 -13.05 9.17
CA ARG A 141 7.23 -11.68 8.86
C ARG A 141 8.39 -10.86 9.35
N LYS A 142 9.09 -10.14 8.46
CA LYS A 142 9.83 -9.00 8.97
C LYS A 142 8.69 -8.14 9.46
N ILE A 143 8.34 -8.34 10.72
CA ILE A 143 7.64 -7.39 11.54
C ILE A 143 8.68 -6.28 11.62
N LEU A 144 8.85 -5.55 10.50
CA LEU A 144 9.01 -4.12 10.61
C LEU A 144 7.87 -3.77 11.55
N PRO A 145 8.16 -3.31 12.78
CA PRO A 145 7.09 -3.01 13.72
C PRO A 145 6.08 -2.17 12.95
N LEU A 146 4.83 -2.64 12.90
CA LEU A 146 3.76 -1.89 12.29
C LEU A 146 3.81 -0.53 12.97
N GLY A 147 4.20 0.50 12.21
CA GLY A 147 4.40 1.83 12.75
C GLY A 147 3.13 2.25 13.48
N LYS A 148 3.29 2.91 14.62
CA LYS A 148 2.15 3.34 15.40
C LYS A 148 1.38 4.39 14.61
N ILE A 149 0.06 4.28 14.64
CA ILE A 149 -0.82 5.27 14.02
C ILE A 149 -1.27 6.25 15.09
N TYR A 150 -1.05 7.53 14.84
CA TYR A 150 -1.45 8.63 15.69
C TYR A 150 -2.60 9.39 15.03
N THR A 151 -3.78 9.33 15.62
CA THR A 151 -4.89 10.18 15.15
C THR A 151 -4.63 11.61 15.59
N VAL A 152 -4.42 12.52 14.64
CA VAL A 152 -4.06 13.91 14.91
C VAL A 152 -5.20 14.63 15.63
N GLY A 153 -4.91 15.20 16.79
CA GLY A 153 -5.91 15.80 17.69
C GLY A 153 -6.79 14.78 18.43
N ASP A 154 -6.46 13.49 18.37
CA ASP A 154 -7.20 12.39 19.01
C ASP A 154 -8.69 12.41 18.64
N SER A 155 -9.60 12.51 19.61
CA SER A 155 -11.05 12.60 19.36
C SER A 155 -11.50 13.95 18.78
N LYS A 156 -10.66 14.99 18.86
CA LYS A 156 -10.95 16.34 18.35
C LYS A 156 -10.62 16.50 16.87
N GLY A 157 -9.83 15.60 16.29
CA GLY A 157 -9.46 15.62 14.87
C GLY A 157 -8.65 16.86 14.45
N TRP A 158 -8.59 17.09 13.14
CA TRP A 158 -7.90 18.21 12.51
C TRP A 158 -8.85 19.40 12.28
N ASN A 159 -8.88 20.35 13.22
CA ASN A 159 -9.75 21.52 13.20
C ASN A 159 -9.16 22.69 14.01
N VAL A 160 -9.65 23.90 13.78
CA VAL A 160 -9.19 25.11 14.49
C VAL A 160 -9.63 25.06 15.95
N TYR A 161 -8.65 25.18 16.85
CA TYR A 161 -8.83 25.26 18.31
C TYR A 161 -7.97 26.42 18.84
N ASP A 162 -7.45 26.30 20.06
CA ASP A 162 -6.44 27.21 20.58
C ASP A 162 -5.11 27.05 19.84
N SER A 163 -4.36 28.15 19.71
CA SER A 163 -3.14 28.21 18.86
C SER A 163 -2.03 27.22 19.23
N ASP A 164 -2.06 26.69 20.46
CA ASP A 164 -1.04 25.80 21.01
C ASP A 164 -1.52 24.33 21.12
N PHE A 165 -2.74 24.03 20.67
CA PHE A 165 -3.36 22.72 20.82
C PHE A 165 -2.51 21.59 20.20
N TYR A 166 -2.11 21.75 18.93
CA TYR A 166 -1.37 20.71 18.21
C TYR A 166 0.09 20.60 18.65
N ASN A 167 0.70 21.68 19.14
CA ASN A 167 2.03 21.62 19.74
C ASN A 167 1.99 20.70 20.97
N LYS A 168 1.10 20.97 21.92
CA LYS A 168 0.92 20.12 23.12
C LYS A 168 0.58 18.68 22.76
N TRP A 169 -0.35 18.48 21.82
CA TRP A 169 -0.72 17.15 21.35
C TRP A 169 0.48 16.36 20.83
N SER A 170 1.41 17.03 20.13
CA SER A 170 2.61 16.41 19.57
C SER A 170 3.70 16.15 20.63
N GLU A 171 3.85 17.03 21.61
CA GLU A 171 4.86 16.92 22.69
C GLU A 171 4.62 15.72 23.62
N GLU A 172 3.37 15.29 23.73
CA GLU A 172 2.98 14.10 24.50
C GLU A 172 3.29 12.77 23.79
N LYS A 173 3.90 12.80 22.59
CA LYS A 173 4.04 11.65 21.70
C LYS A 173 5.47 11.47 21.22
N GLU A 174 5.87 10.22 21.07
CA GLU A 174 7.16 9.84 20.50
C GLU A 174 6.93 9.23 19.12
N PHE A 175 7.33 9.97 18.08
CA PHE A 175 7.20 9.53 16.70
C PHE A 175 8.48 8.89 16.22
N HIS A 176 8.33 7.79 15.50
CA HIS A 176 9.43 7.05 14.93
C HIS A 176 9.27 6.85 13.43
N VAL A 177 10.40 6.67 12.74
CA VAL A 177 10.42 6.27 11.34
C VAL A 177 9.58 4.99 11.17
N GLY A 178 8.58 5.05 10.31
CA GLY A 178 7.61 4.00 10.05
C GLY A 178 6.23 4.27 10.64
N ASP A 179 6.10 5.13 11.65
CA ASP A 179 4.82 5.56 12.24
C ASP A 179 3.97 6.32 11.20
N SER A 180 2.70 6.57 11.53
CA SER A 180 1.79 7.31 10.64
C SER A 180 0.90 8.29 11.41
N LEU A 181 0.55 9.38 10.76
CA LEU A 181 -0.39 10.40 11.24
C LEU A 181 -1.71 10.23 10.49
N LEU A 182 -2.80 9.97 11.22
CA LEU A 182 -4.14 9.91 10.65
C LEU A 182 -4.86 11.24 10.89
N PHE A 183 -5.08 11.99 9.82
CA PHE A 183 -5.81 13.27 9.82
C PHE A 183 -7.27 13.03 9.51
N LYS A 184 -8.15 13.36 10.47
CA LYS A 184 -9.61 13.31 10.29
C LYS A 184 -10.20 14.71 10.34
N TYR A 185 -10.88 15.14 9.28
CA TYR A 185 -11.49 16.47 9.15
C TYR A 185 -12.60 16.49 8.09
N ASN A 186 -13.42 17.54 8.12
CA ASN A 186 -14.33 17.84 7.02
C ASN A 186 -13.52 18.46 5.85
N ASN A 187 -13.45 17.74 4.74
CA ASN A 187 -12.65 18.08 3.55
C ASN A 187 -13.18 19.29 2.75
N GLU A 188 -14.41 19.74 3.00
CA GLU A 188 -14.92 20.99 2.43
C GLU A 188 -14.28 22.21 3.11
N VAL A 189 -14.05 22.11 4.42
CA VAL A 189 -13.55 23.22 5.26
C VAL A 189 -12.06 23.19 5.52
N ASN A 190 -11.41 22.02 5.43
CA ASN A 190 -9.99 21.84 5.75
C ASN A 190 -9.26 21.00 4.72
N ASN A 191 -7.94 21.05 4.78
CA ASN A 191 -7.02 20.13 4.11
C ASN A 191 -5.73 20.02 4.93
N VAL A 192 -4.80 19.18 4.45
CA VAL A 192 -3.48 19.01 5.06
C VAL A 192 -2.42 19.17 3.99
N LEU A 193 -1.51 20.12 4.19
CA LEU A 193 -0.30 20.28 3.39
C LEU A 193 0.88 19.88 4.26
N GLU A 194 1.76 19.02 3.74
CA GLU A 194 3.12 18.89 4.27
C GLU A 194 4.00 19.95 3.62
N ILE A 195 4.79 20.66 4.42
CA ILE A 195 5.68 21.74 3.96
C ILE A 195 7.13 21.46 4.36
N SER A 196 8.06 21.99 3.58
CA SER A 196 9.47 21.63 3.63
C SER A 196 10.22 22.18 4.84
N GLY A 197 9.74 23.25 5.47
CA GLY A 197 10.57 24.03 6.38
C GLY A 197 9.85 24.82 7.46
N ASP A 198 10.65 25.19 8.46
CA ASP A 198 10.24 25.96 9.63
C ASP A 198 9.78 27.39 9.29
N LEU A 199 10.34 27.99 8.24
CA LEU A 199 10.01 29.35 7.83
C LEU A 199 8.59 29.41 7.26
N GLU A 200 8.27 28.51 6.34
CA GLU A 200 6.95 28.35 5.74
C GLU A 200 5.91 27.99 6.81
N PHE A 201 6.27 27.13 7.76
CA PHE A 201 5.41 26.75 8.88
C PHE A 201 5.08 27.92 9.83
N LYS A 202 6.07 28.76 10.10
CA LYS A 202 5.89 29.97 10.93
C LYS A 202 5.07 31.01 10.21
N ALA A 203 5.33 31.21 8.91
CA ALA A 203 4.64 32.15 8.06
C ALA A 203 3.25 31.68 7.60
N CYS A 204 2.90 30.42 7.84
CA CYS A 204 1.69 29.80 7.29
C CYS A 204 1.63 29.87 5.75
N ASP A 205 2.77 29.69 5.09
CA ASP A 205 2.89 29.78 3.63
C ASP A 205 2.50 28.45 2.96
N PRO A 206 1.38 28.40 2.20
CA PRO A 206 0.93 27.19 1.52
C PRO A 206 1.45 27.07 0.08
N THR A 207 2.32 27.97 -0.38
CA THR A 207 2.65 28.11 -1.81
C THR A 207 3.48 26.97 -2.39
N SER A 208 4.30 26.30 -1.56
CA SER A 208 5.23 25.25 -2.00
C SER A 208 5.13 23.99 -1.14
N PRO A 209 4.00 23.26 -1.17
CA PRO A 209 3.85 22.04 -0.40
C PRO A 209 4.70 20.90 -0.95
N VAL A 210 5.24 20.09 -0.04
CA VAL A 210 5.87 18.79 -0.33
C VAL A 210 4.81 17.76 -0.71
N ALA A 211 3.69 17.75 0.02
CA ALA A 211 2.55 16.88 -0.22
C ALA A 211 1.23 17.59 0.10
N VAL A 212 0.15 17.16 -0.55
CA VAL A 212 -1.18 17.76 -0.40
C VAL A 212 -2.20 16.65 -0.22
N HIS A 213 -2.91 16.67 0.90
CA HIS A 213 -3.95 15.72 1.25
C HIS A 213 -5.29 16.44 1.46
N LYS A 214 -6.36 15.88 0.88
CA LYS A 214 -7.67 16.54 0.75
C LYS A 214 -8.86 15.59 0.94
N THR A 215 -8.63 14.33 1.36
CA THR A 215 -9.72 13.36 1.43
C THR A 215 -10.62 13.60 2.64
N GLY A 216 -10.06 14.21 3.70
CA GLY A 216 -10.71 14.34 5.00
C GLY A 216 -10.36 13.21 5.96
N HIS A 217 -9.75 12.13 5.48
CA HIS A 217 -9.33 10.94 6.23
C HIS A 217 -7.97 10.47 5.71
N ASP A 218 -6.93 11.29 5.84
CA ASP A 218 -5.63 11.08 5.22
C ASP A 218 -4.63 10.41 6.18
N LEU A 219 -3.87 9.43 5.70
CA LEU A 219 -2.87 8.69 6.47
C LEU A 219 -1.44 9.01 5.97
N VAL A 220 -0.77 9.91 6.68
CA VAL A 220 0.59 10.31 6.31
C VAL A 220 1.63 9.44 7.01
N ARG A 221 2.42 8.69 6.24
CA ARG A 221 3.50 7.86 6.79
C ARG A 221 4.77 8.67 7.02
N LEU A 222 5.35 8.53 8.20
CA LEU A 222 6.60 9.20 8.61
C LEU A 222 7.78 8.34 8.16
N THR A 223 8.25 8.55 6.93
CA THR A 223 9.26 7.68 6.30
C THR A 223 10.70 8.07 6.60
N GLU A 224 10.94 9.31 7.02
CA GLU A 224 12.27 9.85 7.27
C GLU A 224 12.39 10.41 8.70
N PRO A 225 13.57 10.33 9.32
CA PRO A 225 13.82 11.02 10.58
C PRO A 225 13.94 12.54 10.34
N GLY A 226 13.57 13.33 11.33
CA GLY A 226 13.66 14.79 11.26
C GLY A 226 12.39 15.48 11.72
N VAL A 227 12.23 16.74 11.31
CA VAL A 227 11.04 17.53 11.65
C VAL A 227 10.13 17.60 10.44
N HIS A 228 8.88 17.19 10.62
CA HIS A 228 7.83 17.30 9.62
C HIS A 228 6.84 18.38 10.03
N TYR A 229 6.36 19.14 9.05
CA TYR A 229 5.50 20.29 9.25
C TYR A 229 4.23 20.13 8.43
N PHE A 230 3.09 20.27 9.10
CA PHE A 230 1.77 20.14 8.50
C PHE A 230 0.95 21.40 8.75
N ILE A 231 0.28 21.93 7.73
CA ILE A 231 -0.59 23.11 7.84
C ILE A 231 -1.91 22.90 7.11
N SER A 232 -2.95 23.63 7.49
CA SER A 232 -4.12 23.85 6.64
C SER A 232 -3.86 25.02 5.71
N SER A 233 -4.16 24.89 4.42
CA SER A 233 -4.04 25.99 3.44
C SER A 233 -5.25 26.92 3.41
N LYS A 234 -6.27 26.63 4.22
CA LYS A 234 -7.52 27.39 4.25
C LYS A 234 -7.28 28.73 4.93
N THR A 235 -7.79 29.79 4.33
CA THR A 235 -7.54 31.17 4.74
C THR A 235 -7.77 31.38 6.23
N GLY A 236 -6.73 31.79 6.96
CA GLY A 236 -6.80 32.09 8.39
C GLY A 236 -6.72 30.88 9.32
N HIS A 237 -6.82 29.64 8.81
CA HIS A 237 -6.85 28.45 9.68
C HIS A 237 -5.48 28.13 10.26
N CYS A 238 -4.41 28.22 9.47
CA CYS A 238 -3.06 28.00 9.95
C CYS A 238 -2.66 29.06 10.99
N GLU A 239 -2.99 30.32 10.74
CA GLU A 239 -2.74 31.45 11.64
C GLU A 239 -3.52 31.30 12.95
N ALA A 240 -4.73 30.75 12.88
CA ALA A 240 -5.53 30.38 14.05
C ALA A 240 -5.01 29.13 14.79
N GLY A 241 -3.92 28.52 14.33
CA GLY A 241 -3.25 27.41 15.01
C GLY A 241 -3.48 26.03 14.43
N LEU A 242 -4.17 25.90 13.29
CA LEU A 242 -4.33 24.61 12.60
C LEU A 242 -3.05 24.24 11.83
N LYS A 243 -2.00 23.96 12.61
CA LYS A 243 -0.67 23.58 12.15
C LYS A 243 -0.02 22.66 13.16
N LEU A 244 0.75 21.69 12.67
CA LEU A 244 1.36 20.63 13.47
C LEU A 244 2.83 20.48 13.10
N ARG A 245 3.68 20.44 14.12
CA ARG A 245 5.10 20.09 14.01
C ARG A 245 5.32 18.73 14.65
N VAL A 246 5.94 17.80 13.93
CA VAL A 246 6.25 16.45 14.43
C VAL A 246 7.75 16.21 14.37
N VAL A 247 8.34 15.70 15.45
CA VAL A 247 9.76 15.29 15.48
C VAL A 247 9.84 13.78 15.43
N VAL A 248 10.40 13.27 14.33
CA VAL A 248 10.51 11.84 14.03
C VAL A 248 11.94 11.39 14.32
N SER A 249 12.06 10.36 15.15
CA SER A 249 13.34 9.75 15.48
C SER A 249 13.49 8.37 14.83
N VAL A 250 14.72 7.91 14.63
CA VAL A 250 14.93 6.52 14.21
C VAL A 250 14.69 5.63 15.44
N SER A 251 13.78 4.65 15.34
CA SER A 251 13.59 3.67 16.42
C SER A 251 14.94 3.06 16.78
N LYS A 252 15.31 3.10 18.06
CA LYS A 252 16.42 2.28 18.55
C LYS A 252 16.02 0.84 18.23
N LEU A 253 16.76 0.21 17.32
CA LEU A 253 16.62 -1.20 16.92
C LEU A 253 16.11 -2.03 18.09
N SER A 254 15.05 -2.81 17.87
CA SER A 254 14.53 -3.68 18.91
C SER A 254 15.69 -4.58 19.42
N PRO A 255 15.65 -5.04 20.68
CA PRO A 255 16.63 -6.00 21.19
C PRO A 255 16.81 -7.21 20.25
N ILE A 256 15.75 -7.58 19.52
CA ILE A 256 15.74 -8.66 18.51
C ILE A 256 16.57 -8.26 17.29
N ASP A 257 16.45 -7.04 16.78
CA ASP A 257 17.26 -6.58 15.63
C ASP A 257 18.74 -6.43 15.97
N ARG A 258 19.05 -6.03 17.22
CA ARG A 258 20.43 -6.05 17.74
C ARG A 258 20.97 -7.49 17.81
N LEU A 259 20.15 -8.43 18.28
CA LEU A 259 20.51 -9.85 18.34
C LEU A 259 20.71 -10.43 16.93
N ILE A 260 19.82 -10.14 15.97
CA ILE A 260 19.96 -10.61 14.58
C ILE A 260 21.24 -10.05 13.94
N ARG A 261 21.55 -8.77 14.17
CA ARG A 261 22.77 -8.16 13.66
C ARG A 261 24.02 -8.79 14.28
N TRP A 262 24.00 -9.04 15.58
CA TRP A 262 25.08 -9.74 16.29
C TRP A 262 25.25 -11.20 15.82
N LEU A 263 24.14 -11.93 15.63
CA LEU A 263 24.17 -13.29 15.11
C LEU A 263 24.74 -13.35 13.68
N ARG A 264 24.46 -12.36 12.83
CA ARG A 264 25.07 -12.27 11.49
C ARG A 264 26.57 -12.03 11.52
N THR A 265 27.11 -11.41 12.58
CA THR A 265 28.57 -11.27 12.75
C THR A 265 29.26 -12.55 13.22
N LEU A 266 28.49 -13.58 13.61
CA LEU A 266 29.02 -14.86 14.08
C LEU A 266 28.96 -15.98 13.05
N ILE A 267 28.34 -15.76 11.88
CA ILE A 267 28.34 -16.74 10.79
C ILE A 267 29.63 -16.50 9.98
N PRO A 268 30.64 -17.39 10.04
CA PRO A 268 31.82 -17.26 9.20
C PRO A 268 31.39 -17.46 7.75
N HIS A 269 31.78 -16.53 6.87
CA HIS A 269 31.70 -16.78 5.44
C HIS A 269 32.65 -17.94 5.11
N HIS A 270 32.10 -19.11 4.80
CA HIS A 270 32.85 -20.14 4.10
C HIS A 270 33.06 -19.65 2.66
N HIS A 271 34.28 -19.20 2.39
CA HIS A 271 34.84 -19.06 1.05
C HIS A 271 35.24 -20.43 0.49
#